data_AF-A0A067EAK1-F1
#
_entry.id   AF-A0A067EAK1-F1
#
_cell.length_a   1.000
_cell.length_b   1.000
_cell.length_c   1.000
_cell.angle_alpha   90.00
_cell.angle_beta   90.00
_cell.angle_gamma   90.00
#
_symmetry.space_group_name_H-M   'P 1'
#
loop_
_entity.id
_entity.type
_entity.pdbx_description
1 polymer ?
#
loop_
_entity_poly.entity_id
_entity_poly.type
_entity_poly.pdbx_seq_one_letter_code
_entity_poly.pdbx_strand_id
1 'polypeptide(L)' 'METKPTEISSSKMFGGYNKRFKHFSTTLGCSMNFHIYFPPSSSPSYKFP' A
#
# COMPACT_ATOMS: atom_id res chain seq x y z
N MET A 1 -10.57 19.29 3.44
CA MET A 1 -10.61 17.81 3.45
C MET A 1 -9.21 17.32 3.14
N GLU A 2 -8.66 16.43 3.95
CA GLU A 2 -7.29 15.95 3.76
C GLU A 2 -7.23 15.05 2.53
N THR A 3 -6.51 15.51 1.50
CA THR A 3 -6.36 14.81 0.22
C THR A 3 -5.28 13.72 0.28
N LYS A 4 -4.42 13.79 1.29
CA LYS A 4 -3.35 12.82 1.51
C LYS A 4 -3.92 11.49 2.02
N PRO A 5 -3.50 10.35 1.46
CA PRO A 5 -3.88 9.05 1.98
C PRO A 5 -3.34 8.81 3.40
N THR A 6 -4.21 8.31 4.29
CA THR A 6 -3.87 7.86 5.64
C THR A 6 -3.87 6.34 5.70
N GLU A 7 -2.82 5.75 6.28
CA GLU A 7 -2.76 4.29 6.49
C GLU A 7 -3.78 3.89 7.56
N ILE A 8 -4.61 2.89 7.26
CA ILE A 8 -5.62 2.36 8.19
C ILE A 8 -5.27 0.97 8.71
N SER A 9 -4.46 0.19 7.99
CA SER A 9 -3.97 -1.11 8.45
C SER A 9 -2.81 -1.61 7.60
N SER A 10 -1.98 -2.48 8.18
CA SER A 10 -0.86 -3.15 7.50
C SER A 10 -0.79 -4.62 7.92
N SER A 11 -0.89 -5.52 6.95
CA SER A 11 -0.83 -6.97 7.17
C SER A 11 0.39 -7.56 6.49
N LYS A 12 1.20 -8.32 7.24
CA LYS A 12 2.36 -9.04 6.69
C LYS A 12 1.89 -10.27 5.91
N MET A 13 2.35 -10.44 4.66
CA MET A 13 1.91 -11.51 3.76
C MET A 13 2.98 -11.83 2.71
N PHE A 14 3.31 -13.11 2.54
CA PHE A 14 4.30 -13.60 1.56
C PHE A 14 5.63 -12.84 1.60
N GLY A 15 6.13 -12.54 2.80
CA GLY A 15 7.37 -11.78 3.00
C GLY A 15 7.24 -10.25 2.80
N GLY A 16 6.14 -9.78 2.24
CA GLY A 16 5.81 -8.37 2.06
C GLY A 16 4.73 -7.86 3.02
N TYR A 17 4.17 -6.70 2.69
CA TYR A 17 3.11 -6.05 3.45
C TYR A 17 1.97 -5.60 2.53
N ASN A 18 0.75 -6.04 2.79
CA ASN A 18 -0.44 -5.45 2.22
C ASN A 18 -0.90 -4.30 3.11
N LYS A 19 -0.79 -3.06 2.63
CA LYS A 19 -1.19 -1.84 3.34
C LYS A 19 -2.49 -1.30 2.77
N ARG A 20 -3.40 -0.92 3.65
CA ARG A 20 -4.70 -0.33 3.31
C ARG A 20 -4.68 1.15 3.67
N PHE A 21 -5.19 1.98 2.78
CA PHE A 21 -5.21 3.43 2.93
C PHE A 21 -6.62 3.97 2.69
N LYS A 22 -6.92 5.08 3.37
CA LYS A 22 -8.15 5.87 3.19
C LYS A 22 -7.79 7.29 2.73
N HIS A 23 -8.55 7.84 1.79
CA HIS A 23 -8.43 9.25 1.39
C HIS A 23 -9.78 9.80 0.93
N PHE A 24 -9.91 11.12 0.83
CA PHE A 24 -11.03 11.73 0.11
C PHE A 24 -10.67 11.89 -1.37
N SER A 25 -11.51 11.39 -2.28
CA SER A 25 -11.36 11.57 -3.72
C SER A 25 -12.06 12.85 -4.15
N THR A 26 -11.31 13.85 -4.60
CA THR A 26 -11.88 15.10 -5.12
C THR A 26 -12.64 14.88 -6.43
N THR A 27 -12.20 13.92 -7.25
CA THR A 27 -12.85 13.55 -8.50
C THR A 27 -14.20 12.86 -8.27
N LEU A 28 -14.31 12.02 -7.24
CA LEU A 28 -15.54 11.27 -6.93
C LEU A 28 -16.40 11.93 -5.84
N GLY A 29 -15.87 12.93 -5.14
CA GLY A 29 -16.56 13.64 -4.07
C GLY A 29 -16.82 12.81 -2.81
N CYS A 30 -16.09 11.71 -2.58
CA CYS A 30 -16.35 10.79 -1.46
C CYS A 30 -15.08 10.20 -0.84
N SER A 31 -15.22 9.57 0.34
CA SER A 31 -14.14 8.83 1.00
C SER A 31 -13.92 7.49 0.32
N MET A 32 -12.69 7.24 -0.13
CA MET A 32 -12.27 6.02 -0.83
C MET A 32 -11.25 5.24 -0.01
N ASN A 33 -11.19 3.93 -0.26
CA ASN A 33 -10.17 3.04 0.28
C ASN A 33 -9.45 2.33 -0.87
N PHE A 34 -8.13 2.17 -0.76
CA PHE A 34 -7.32 1.41 -1.70
C PHE A 34 -6.22 0.65 -0.96
N HIS A 35 -5.70 -0.42 -1.59
CA HIS A 35 -4.67 -1.26 -1.00
C HIS A 35 -3.40 -1.24 -1.89
N ILE A 36 -2.23 -1.26 -1.26
CA ILE A 36 -0.93 -1.40 -1.93
C ILE A 36 -0.21 -2.60 -1.31
N TYR A 37 0.22 -3.53 -2.14
CA TYR A 37 1.14 -4.59 -1.72
C TYR A 37 2.58 -4.13 -1.92
N PHE A 38 3.32 -4.06 -0.82
CA PHE A 38 4.76 -3.83 -0.80
C PHE A 38 5.44 -5.19 -0.75
N PRO A 39 6.07 -5.65 -1.84
CA PRO A 39 6.76 -6.94 -1.85
C PRO A 39 7.94 -6.94 -0.87
N PRO A 40 8.42 -8.12 -0.44
CA PRO A 40 9.71 -8.21 0.25
C PRO A 40 10.78 -7.51 -0.59
N SER A 41 11.63 -6.71 0.06
CA SER A 41 12.81 -6.16 -0.61
C SER A 41 13.63 -7.32 -1.18
N SER A 42 13.91 -7.30 -2.49
CA SER A 42 14.83 -8.25 -3.11
C SER A 42 16.18 -8.10 -2.43
N SER A 43 16.59 -9.12 -1.68
CA SER A 43 17.99 -9.23 -1.26
C SER A 43 18.86 -9.14 -2.53
N PRO A 44 19.91 -8.31 -2.57
CA PRO A 44 20.72 -8.05 -3.77
C PRO A 44 21.59 -9.24 -4.24
N SER A 45 21.26 -10.46 -3.81
CA SER A 45 22.10 -11.65 -3.92
C SER A 45 21.42 -12.82 -4.64
N TYR A 46 20.40 -12.58 -5.47
CA TYR A 46 20.01 -13.57 -6.48
C TYR A 46 20.83 -13.33 -7.75
N LYS A 47 22.08 -13.80 -7.76
CA LYS A 47 22.79 -13.99 -9.02
C LYS A 47 22.10 -15.14 -9.75
N PHE A 48 21.33 -14.81 -10.76
CA PHE A 48 20.85 -15.76 -11.76
C PHE A 48 22.08 -16.39 -12.45
N PRO A 49 22.19 -17.73 -12.56
CA PRO A 49 23.26 -18.39 -13.31
C PRO A 49 23.22 -18.08 -14.80
#